data_AF-A0A2S1KQQ3-F1
#
_entry.id   AF-A0A2S1KQQ3-F1
#
_cell.length_a   1.000
_cell.length_b   1.000
_cell.length_c   1.000
_cell.angle_alpha   90.00
_cell.angle_beta   90.00
_cell.angle_gamma   90.00
#
_symmetry.space_group_name_H-M   'P 1'
#
loop_
_entity.id
_entity.type
_entity.pdbx_description
1 polymer ?
#
loop_
_entity_poly.entity_id
_entity_poly.type
_entity_poly.pdbx_seq_one_letter_code
_entity_poly.pdbx_strand_id
1 'polypeptide(L)' 'MAKPVPTFDVNDKLLINADEAAGLLSVSRTYFDERVRYEKRFVSMKIERIPRRYSRHLLQKWSDWE' A
#
# COMPACT_ATOMS: atom_id res chain seq x y z
N MET A 1 -25.01 -0.70 -20.76
CA MET A 1 -23.61 -0.24 -20.72
C MET A 1 -23.01 -0.68 -19.39
N ALA A 2 -22.17 -1.71 -19.38
CA ALA A 2 -21.55 -2.22 -18.16
C ALA A 2 -20.44 -1.25 -17.73
N LYS A 3 -20.44 -0.83 -16.47
CA LYS A 3 -19.38 0.01 -15.88
C LYS A 3 -18.04 -0.75 -15.99
N PRO A 4 -16.92 -0.09 -16.32
CA PRO A 4 -15.63 -0.76 -16.35
C PRO A 4 -15.33 -1.31 -14.96
N VAL A 5 -15.23 -2.63 -14.85
CA VAL A 5 -14.80 -3.31 -13.63
C VAL A 5 -13.33 -2.94 -13.44
N PRO A 6 -12.91 -2.43 -12.28
CA PRO A 6 -11.50 -2.19 -12.03
C PRO A 6 -10.76 -3.52 -12.20
N THR A 7 -9.90 -3.60 -13.20
CA THR A 7 -9.00 -4.73 -13.41
C THR A 7 -7.98 -4.70 -12.29
N PHE A 8 -8.29 -5.36 -11.18
CA PHE A 8 -7.28 -5.69 -10.18
C PHE A 8 -6.29 -6.64 -10.84
N ASP A 9 -5.07 -6.16 -11.03
CA ASP A 9 -3.98 -6.96 -11.58
C ASP A 9 -3.81 -8.19 -10.69
N VAL A 10 -3.83 -9.39 -11.27
CA VAL A 10 -3.78 -10.66 -10.51
C VAL A 10 -2.41 -10.83 -9.82
N ASN A 11 -1.46 -9.91 -10.03
CA ASN A 11 -0.20 -9.83 -9.29
C ASN A 11 -0.27 -9.00 -7.99
N ASP A 12 -1.39 -8.33 -7.71
CA ASP A 12 -1.68 -7.68 -6.41
C ASP A 12 -2.17 -8.70 -5.36
N LYS A 13 -1.71 -9.96 -5.47
CA LYS A 13 -2.21 -11.16 -4.77
C LYS A 13 -2.12 -11.12 -3.23
N LEU A 14 -1.45 -10.13 -2.65
CA LEU A 14 -1.41 -9.93 -1.19
C LEU A 14 -1.66 -8.46 -0.84
N LEU A 15 -2.93 -8.17 -0.58
CA LEU A 15 -3.32 -6.97 0.14
C LEU A 15 -3.13 -7.18 1.64
N ILE A 16 -2.13 -6.53 2.20
CA ILE A 16 -1.81 -6.60 3.63
C ILE A 16 -2.52 -5.51 4.41
N ASN A 17 -2.72 -5.73 5.69
CA ASN A 17 -3.26 -4.71 6.58
C ASN A 17 -2.18 -3.68 6.95
N ALA A 18 -2.58 -2.68 7.73
CA ALA A 18 -1.70 -1.59 8.10
C ALA A 18 -0.62 -1.98 9.14
N ASP A 19 -0.89 -2.97 9.99
CA ASP A 19 0.09 -3.53 10.94
C ASP A 19 1.20 -4.29 10.22
N GLU A 20 0.83 -5.12 9.24
CA GLU A 20 1.75 -5.81 8.33
C GLU A 20 2.55 -4.81 7.50
N ALA A 21 1.92 -3.76 6.99
CA ALA A 21 2.60 -2.72 6.22
C ALA A 21 3.62 -1.95 7.07
N ALA A 22 3.25 -1.56 8.30
CA ALA A 22 4.16 -0.93 9.24
C ALA A 22 5.32 -1.88 9.62
N GLY A 23 5.02 -3.17 9.84
CA GLY A 23 6.01 -4.20 10.12
C GLY A 23 7.01 -4.41 8.97
N LEU A 24 6.55 -4.39 7.71
CA LEU A 24 7.43 -4.48 6.54
C LEU A 24 8.38 -3.30 6.42
N LEU A 25 7.93 -2.10 6.79
CA LEU A 25 8.75 -0.90 6.81
C LEU A 25 9.57 -0.75 8.10
N SER A 26 9.45 -1.69 9.04
CA SER A 26 10.09 -1.61 10.37
C SER A 26 9.79 -0.31 11.12
N VAL A 27 8.59 0.25 10.92
CA VAL A 27 8.11 1.47 11.60
C VAL A 27 6.96 1.15 12.56
N SER A 28 6.66 2.06 13.47
CA SER A 28 5.50 1.91 14.35
C SER A 28 4.20 2.05 13.56
N ARG A 29 3.16 1.31 14.00
CA ARG A 29 1.82 1.38 13.41
C ARG A 29 1.27 2.81 13.37
N THR A 30 1.49 3.57 14.43
CA THR A 30 1.10 4.98 14.54
C THR A 30 1.82 5.86 13.54
N TYR A 31 3.15 5.73 13.44
CA TYR A 31 3.94 6.49 12.47
C TYR A 31 3.52 6.20 11.03
N PHE A 32 3.23 4.93 10.73
CA PHE A 32 2.73 4.54 9.42
C PHE A 32 1.42 5.26 9.06
N ASP A 33 0.47 5.32 10.00
CA ASP A 33 -0.83 5.97 9.78
C ASP A 33 -0.74 7.49 9.68
N GLU A 34 0.11 8.12 10.49
CA GLU A 34 0.20 9.58 10.58
C GLU A 34 1.12 10.19 9.52
N ARG A 35 2.13 9.44 9.07
CA ARG A 35 3.18 9.93 8.16
C ARG A 35 3.19 9.16 6.85
N VAL A 36 3.62 7.90 6.90
CA VAL A 36 3.94 7.10 5.70
C VAL A 36 2.77 7.03 4.73
N ARG A 37 1.56 6.73 5.23
CA ARG A 37 0.35 6.60 4.42
C ARG A 37 0.02 7.86 3.61
N TYR A 38 0.39 9.04 4.11
CA TYR A 38 0.10 10.32 3.47
C TYR A 38 1.28 10.86 2.65
N GLU A 39 2.39 10.13 2.58
CA GLU A 39 3.52 10.56 1.79
C GLU A 39 3.17 10.64 0.30
N LYS A 40 3.64 11.72 -0.33
CA LYS A 40 3.35 11.99 -1.74
C LYS A 40 3.72 10.82 -2.65
N ARG A 41 4.86 10.16 -2.39
CA ARG A 41 5.33 8.99 -3.15
C ARG A 41 4.46 7.77 -2.89
N PHE A 42 4.13 7.51 -1.62
CA PHE A 42 3.27 6.40 -1.22
C PHE A 42 1.91 6.46 -1.94
N VAL A 43 1.29 7.64 -1.91
CA VAL A 43 0.02 7.91 -2.60
C VAL A 43 0.18 7.84 -4.12
N SER A 44 1.27 8.40 -4.68
CA SER A 44 1.54 8.37 -6.13
C SER A 44 1.71 6.95 -6.67
N MET A 45 2.31 6.05 -5.89
CA MET A 45 2.47 4.64 -6.27
C MET A 45 1.16 3.85 -6.12
N LYS A 46 0.11 4.45 -5.53
CA LYS A 46 -1.17 3.81 -5.24
C LYS A 46 -0.96 2.53 -4.40
N ILE A 47 -0.12 2.63 -3.37
CA ILE A 47 0.20 1.51 -2.49
C ILE A 47 -1.04 1.07 -1.70
N GLU A 48 -1.83 2.03 -1.20
CA GLU A 48 -3.17 1.74 -0.69
C GLU A 48 -4.13 1.46 -1.86
N ARG A 49 -4.61 0.22 -1.97
CA ARG A 49 -5.49 -0.23 -3.07
C ARG A 49 -6.97 -0.09 -2.72
N ILE A 50 -7.31 -0.41 -1.49
CA ILE A 50 -8.62 -0.22 -0.87
C ILE A 50 -8.40 0.28 0.56
N PRO A 51 -9.39 0.90 1.21
CA PRO A 51 -9.20 1.51 2.53
C PRO A 51 -8.53 0.55 3.53
N ARG A 52 -7.40 0.97 4.09
CA ARG A 52 -6.58 0.21 5.05
C ARG A 52 -6.02 -1.12 4.53
N ARG A 53 -5.86 -1.26 3.21
CA ARG A 53 -5.26 -2.43 2.57
C ARG A 53 -4.23 -2.01 1.54
N TYR A 54 -3.04 -2.55 1.70
CA TYR A 54 -1.85 -2.10 0.98
C TYR A 54 -1.32 -3.21 0.10
N SER A 55 -0.87 -2.85 -1.10
CA SER A 55 -0.18 -3.78 -1.97
C SER A 55 1.19 -4.08 -1.38
N ARG A 56 1.41 -5.33 -0.91
CA ARG A 56 2.71 -5.75 -0.36
C ARG A 56 3.85 -5.51 -1.36
N HIS A 57 3.61 -5.80 -2.64
CA HIS A 57 4.61 -5.65 -3.69
C HIS A 57 5.02 -4.20 -3.91
N LEU A 58 4.04 -3.29 -4.00
CA LEU A 58 4.34 -1.87 -4.17
C LEU A 58 4.96 -1.25 -2.92
N LEU A 59 4.56 -1.72 -1.73
CA LEU A 59 5.16 -1.29 -0.48
C LEU A 59 6.63 -1.70 -0.39
N GLN A 60 6.95 -2.94 -0.78
CA GLN A 60 8.33 -3.42 -0.82
C GLN A 60 9.17 -2.60 -1.81
N LYS A 61 8.65 -2.35 -3.01
CA LYS A 61 9.29 -1.45 -3.98
C LYS A 61 9.46 -0.03 -3.46
N TRP A 62 8.55 0.49 -2.65
CA TRP A 62 8.70 1.81 -2.05
C TRP A 62 9.82 1.82 -1.00
N SER A 63 9.93 0.75 -0.21
CA SER A 63 10.97 0.58 0.81
C SER A 63 12.37 0.41 0.22
N ASP A 64 12.53 -0.31 -0.89
CA ASP A 64 13.84 -0.52 -1.56
C ASP A 64 14.43 0.79 -2.14
N TRP A 65 13.64 1.87 -2.21
CA TRP A 65 14.06 3.17 -2.74
C TRP A 65 14.54 4.15 -1.68
N GLU A 66 14.32 3.87 -0.39
CA GLU A 66 14.90 4.62 0.75
C GLU A 66 16.22 3.98 1.21
#